data_AF-A0A7Y8HY46-F1
#
_entry.id   AF-A0A7Y8HY46-F1
#
_cell.length_a   1.000
_cell.length_b   1.000
_cell.length_c   1.000
_cell.angle_alpha   90.00
_cell.angle_beta   90.00
_cell.angle_gamma   90.00
#
_symmetry.space_group_name_H-M   'P 1'
#
loop_
_entity.id
_entity.type
_entity.pdbx_description
1 polymer ?
#
loop_
_entity_poly.entity_id
_entity_poly.type
_entity_poly.pdbx_seq_one_letter_code
_entity_poly.pdbx_strand_id
1 'polypeptide(L)' 'MKVKQVIALCIIIILVGFFTACSKGTQEPSGIKKLKVTTTLFPVYDMAKKIGMDKADISLLLPPGVEAH' A
#
# COMPACT_ATOMS: atom_id res chain seq x y z
N MET A 1 -45.41 -19.69 14.41
CA MET A 1 -45.06 -18.88 13.21
C MET A 1 -43.98 -17.84 13.49
N LYS A 2 -44.04 -17.12 14.63
CA LYS A 2 -43.05 -16.07 14.98
C LYS A 2 -41.60 -16.58 15.12
N VAL A 3 -41.38 -17.74 15.75
CA VAL A 3 -40.03 -18.31 15.93
C VAL A 3 -39.40 -18.77 14.61
N LYS A 4 -40.18 -19.38 13.70
CA LYS A 4 -39.69 -19.75 12.36
C LYS A 4 -39.29 -18.52 11.53
N GLN A 5 -40.01 -17.41 11.67
CA GLN A 5 -39.66 -16.16 10.98
C GLN A 5 -38.42 -15.48 11.57
N VAL A 6 -38.23 -15.55 12.89
CA VAL A 6 -37.01 -15.04 13.54
C VAL A 6 -35.78 -15.86 13.11
N ILE A 7 -35.89 -17.18 13.04
CA ILE A 7 -34.79 -18.06 12.58
C ILE A 7 -34.44 -17.77 11.11
N ALA A 8 -35.44 -17.60 10.25
CA ALA A 8 -35.22 -17.25 8.85
C ALA A 8 -34.53 -15.89 8.68
N LEU A 9 -34.90 -14.90 9.51
CA LEU A 9 -34.28 -13.58 9.50
C LEU A 9 -32.80 -13.63 9.93
N CYS A 10 -32.47 -14.40 10.96
CA CYS A 10 -31.08 -14.57 11.41
C CYS A 10 -30.18 -15.21 10.34
N ILE A 11 -30.69 -16.20 9.61
CA ILE A 11 -29.95 -16.85 8.52
C ILE A 11 -29.64 -15.88 7.37
N ILE A 12 -30.59 -15.00 7.04
CA ILE A 12 -30.40 -13.99 5.98
C ILE A 12 -29.32 -12.97 6.38
N ILE A 13 -29.32 -12.52 7.63
CA ILE A 13 -28.32 -11.56 8.13
C ILE A 13 -26.90 -12.15 8.09
N ILE A 14 -26.76 -13.43 8.47
CA ILE A 14 -25.49 -14.15 8.40
C ILE A 14 -25.02 -14.28 6.94
N LEU A 15 -25.93 -14.59 6.02
CA LEU A 15 -25.61 -14.75 4.60
C LEU A 15 -25.15 -13.43 3.96
N VAL A 16 -25.76 -12.30 4.31
CA VAL A 16 -25.35 -10.97 3.82
C VAL A 16 -23.98 -10.56 4.38
N GLY A 17 -23.67 -10.92 5.63
CA GLY A 17 -22.36 -10.67 6.24
C GLY A 17 -21.19 -11.40 5.56
N PHE A 18 -21.44 -12.57 4.94
CA PHE A 18 -20.41 -13.29 4.19
C PHE A 18 -20.01 -12.58 2.88
N PHE A 19 -20.90 -11.76 2.30
CA PHE A 19 -20.62 -11.07 1.03
C PHE A 19 -19.81 -9.77 1.20
N THR A 20 -19.73 -9.20 2.41
CA THR A 20 -18.97 -7.95 2.64
C THR A 20 -17.49 -8.19 2.92
N ALA A 21 -17.05 -9.43 3.05
CA ALA A 21 -15.63 -9.77 3.29
C ALA A 21 -14.75 -9.62 2.04
N CYS A 22 -15.33 -9.39 0.85
CA CYS A 22 -14.57 -9.14 -0.38
C CYS A 22 -14.18 -7.65 -0.56
N SER A 23 -13.88 -6.97 0.54
CA SER A 23 -13.15 -5.71 0.50
C SER A 23 -11.75 -6.02 -0.02
N LYS A 24 -11.53 -5.82 -1.33
CA LYS A 24 -10.19 -5.68 -1.90
C LYS A 24 -9.49 -4.60 -1.08
N GLY A 25 -8.60 -5.02 -0.18
CA GLY A 25 -7.76 -4.13 0.60
C GLY A 25 -7.17 -3.12 -0.36
N THR A 26 -7.38 -1.84 -0.02
CA THR A 26 -6.99 -0.64 -0.76
C THR A 26 -5.93 -0.98 -1.80
N GLN A 27 -6.37 -1.23 -3.03
CA GLN A 27 -5.43 -1.36 -4.13
C GLN A 27 -4.78 0.01 -4.22
N GLU A 28 -3.54 0.12 -3.74
CA GLU A 28 -2.69 1.24 -4.14
C GLU A 28 -2.84 1.38 -5.65
N PRO A 29 -3.02 2.62 -6.14
CA PRO A 29 -3.38 2.87 -7.53
C PRO A 29 -2.45 2.05 -8.41
N SER A 30 -3.04 1.39 -9.41
CA SER A 30 -2.41 0.55 -10.43
C SER A 30 -1.45 1.34 -11.34
N GLY A 31 -0.71 2.29 -10.79
CA GLY A 31 0.50 2.85 -11.36
C GLY A 31 1.64 1.85 -11.16
N ILE A 32 2.57 1.86 -12.11
CA ILE A 32 3.80 1.08 -12.07
C ILE A 32 4.42 1.19 -10.67
N LYS A 33 4.51 0.07 -9.95
CA LYS A 33 5.06 0.02 -8.59
C LYS A 33 6.57 0.26 -8.69
N LYS A 34 6.98 1.53 -8.61
CA LYS A 34 8.38 1.93 -8.69
C LYS A 34 9.17 1.30 -7.54
N LEU A 35 10.37 0.81 -7.84
CA LEU A 35 11.27 0.27 -6.83
C LEU A 35 11.66 1.39 -5.86
N LYS A 36 11.34 1.26 -4.57
CA LYS A 36 11.75 2.24 -3.55
C LYS A 36 13.18 1.95 -3.09
N VAL A 37 14.05 2.95 -3.17
CA VAL A 37 15.46 2.85 -2.79
C VAL A 37 15.82 4.02 -1.89
N THR A 38 16.47 3.75 -0.75
CA THR A 38 16.97 4.80 0.15
C THR A 38 18.49 4.79 0.16
N THR A 39 19.07 5.97 0.01
CA THR A 39 20.51 6.20 -0.03
C THR A 39 20.94 7.04 1.16
N THR A 40 22.19 6.90 1.59
CA THR A 40 22.72 7.63 2.76
C THR A 40 23.44 8.93 2.37
N LEU A 41 24.10 8.97 1.22
CA LEU A 41 24.99 10.06 0.80
C LEU A 41 24.61 10.59 -0.59
N PHE A 42 24.81 11.89 -0.80
CA PHE A 42 24.45 12.58 -2.05
C PHE A 42 25.09 11.98 -3.31
N PRO A 43 26.39 11.59 -3.34
CA PRO A 43 26.97 10.99 -4.53
C PRO A 43 26.25 9.72 -5.00
N VAL A 44 25.86 8.86 -4.04
CA VAL A 44 25.13 7.62 -4.34
C VAL A 44 23.69 7.93 -4.76
N TYR A 45 23.05 8.92 -4.15
CA TYR A 45 21.74 9.42 -4.55
C TYR A 45 21.72 9.88 -6.01
N ASP A 46 22.69 10.72 -6.43
CA ASP A 46 22.75 11.27 -7.79
C ASP A 46 22.95 10.16 -8.83
N MET A 47 23.87 9.22 -8.57
CA MET A 47 24.07 8.06 -9.45
C MET A 47 22.81 7.20 -9.53
N ALA A 48 22.23 6.84 -8.39
CA ALA A 48 21.03 6.00 -8.34
C ALA A 48 19.82 6.66 -9.03
N LYS A 49 19.68 7.99 -8.91
CA LYS A 49 18.60 8.74 -9.57
C LYS A 49 18.73 8.73 -11.08
N LYS A 50 19.95 8.89 -11.61
CA LYS A 50 20.23 8.80 -13.05
C LYS A 50 20.03 7.39 -13.60
N ILE A 51 20.39 6.36 -12.84
CA ILE A 51 20.23 4.96 -13.23
C ILE A 51 18.75 4.53 -13.16
N GLY A 52 18.05 4.90 -12.10
CA GLY A 52 16.69 4.46 -11.80
C GLY A 52 15.59 5.15 -12.60
N MET A 53 15.84 6.38 -13.06
CA MET A 53 14.93 7.18 -13.91
C MET A 53 13.47 7.11 -13.44
N ASP A 54 12.57 6.62 -14.31
CA ASP A 54 11.14 6.46 -14.06
C ASP A 54 10.78 5.14 -13.36
N LYS A 55 11.72 4.21 -13.24
CA LYS A 55 11.52 2.85 -12.73
C LYS A 55 11.72 2.72 -11.23
N ALA A 56 12.43 3.66 -10.62
CA ALA A 56 12.71 3.66 -9.18
C ALA A 56 12.34 5.01 -8.55
N ASP A 57 11.97 4.96 -7.28
CA ASP A 57 11.79 6.13 -6.42
C ASP A 57 12.94 6.16 -5.41
N ILE A 58 13.87 7.10 -5.61
CA ILE A 58 15.11 7.21 -4.84
C ILE A 58 14.96 8.34 -3.81
N SER A 59 15.16 8.04 -2.53
CA SER A 59 15.24 9.01 -1.43
C SER A 59 16.66 9.12 -0.87
N LEU A 60 16.98 10.29 -0.33
CA LEU A 60 18.23 10.56 0.40
C LEU A 60 17.90 10.68 1.89
N LEU A 61 18.56 9.89 2.71
CA LEU A 61 18.37 9.85 4.17
C LEU A 61 19.03 11.06 4.85
N LEU A 62 20.23 11.44 4.43
CA LEU A 62 20.94 12.60 4.97
C LEU A 62 20.37 13.89 4.37
N PRO A 63 19.94 14.88 5.18
CA PRO A 63 19.43 16.13 4.65
C PRO A 63 20.50 16.87 3.81
N PRO A 64 20.09 17.63 2.78
CA PRO A 64 21.02 18.43 1.99
C PRO A 64 21.74 19.47 2.87
N GLY A 65 23.03 19.64 2.65
CA GLY A 65 23.85 20.62 3.38
C GLY A 65 24.33 20.16 4.76
N VAL A 66 24.04 18.91 5.16
CA VAL A 66 24.58 18.29 6.38
C VAL A 66 25.83 17.49 6.03
N GLU A 67 26.89 17.65 6.83
CA GLU A 67 28.11 16.85 6.71
C GLU A 67 27.88 15.46 7.33
N ALA A 68 28.49 14.43 6.74
CA ALA A 68 28.21 13.04 7.11
C ALA A 68 29.10 12.53 8.26
N HIS A 69 30.20 13.23 8.56
CA HIS A 69 31.07 13.01 9.71
C HIS A 69 30.76 14.03 10.82
#